data_AF-A0A1S2PTV7-F1
#
_entry.id   AF-A0A1S2PTV7-F1
#
_cell.length_a   1.000
_cell.length_b   1.000
_cell.length_c   1.000
_cell.angle_alpha   90.00
_cell.angle_beta   90.00
_cell.angle_gamma   90.00
#
_symmetry.space_group_name_H-M   'P 1'
#
loop_
_entity.id
_entity.type
_entity.pdbx_description
1 polymer ?
#
loop_
_entity_poly.entity_id
_entity_poly.type
_entity_poly.pdbx_seq_one_letter_code
_entity_poly.pdbx_strand_id
1 'polypeptide(L)'
;MQDDRAQALMTTLIEQLAAVRPDTALRQITERSRLTGDLGLDSVELAELFERIREVYGEVEIADWLALATRSGGDTVGSLVRYLADVVPEERALAGSAR
;
A
#
# COMPACT_ATOMS: atom_id res chain seq x y z
N MET A 1 3.82 19.32 -0.11
CA MET A 1 4.20 18.59 -1.34
C MET A 1 4.54 17.14 -1.02
N GLN A 2 5.64 16.83 -0.34
CA GLN A 2 5.94 15.43 0.03
C GLN A 2 4.91 14.83 1.02
N ASP A 3 4.46 15.61 2.01
CA ASP A 3 3.43 15.17 2.95
C ASP A 3 2.08 14.96 2.26
N ASP A 4 1.69 15.85 1.34
CA ASP A 4 0.43 15.72 0.58
C ASP A 4 0.42 14.47 -0.31
N ARG A 5 1.56 14.15 -0.93
CA ARG A 5 1.73 12.93 -1.73
C ARG A 5 1.65 11.67 -0.88
N ALA A 6 2.35 11.64 0.25
CA ALA A 6 2.32 10.51 1.17
C ALA A 6 0.90 10.28 1.73
N GLN A 7 0.20 11.37 2.07
CA GLN A 7 -1.19 11.35 2.52
C GLN A 7 -2.12 10.77 1.43
N ALA A 8 -1.99 11.22 0.18
CA ALA A 8 -2.80 10.72 -0.94
C ALA A 8 -2.59 9.21 -1.17
N LEU A 9 -1.32 8.78 -1.18
CA LEU A 9 -0.97 7.36 -1.30
C LEU A 9 -1.51 6.53 -0.12
N MET A 10 -1.43 7.06 1.10
CA MET A 10 -1.97 6.41 2.29
C MET A 10 -3.49 6.22 2.18
N THR A 11 -4.23 7.27 1.80
CA THR A 11 -5.68 7.21 1.64
C THR A 11 -6.08 6.11 0.65
N THR A 12 -5.51 6.13 -0.55
CA THR A 12 -5.83 5.14 -1.58
C THR A 12 -5.39 3.73 -1.16
N LEU A 13 -4.24 3.58 -0.50
CA LEU A 13 -3.78 2.27 -0.02
C LEU A 13 -4.75 1.68 1.02
N ILE A 14 -5.27 2.50 1.94
CA ILE A 14 -6.29 2.07 2.91
C ILE A 14 -7.56 1.61 2.20
N GLU A 15 -8.00 2.31 1.16
CA GLU A 15 -9.16 1.94 0.36
C GLU A 15 -8.93 0.59 -0.37
N GLN A 16 -7.76 0.40 -0.98
CA GLN A 16 -7.45 -0.88 -1.64
C GLN A 16 -7.31 -2.03 -0.64
N LEU A 17 -6.76 -1.79 0.54
CA LEU A 17 -6.73 -2.78 1.63
C LEU A 17 -8.15 -3.19 2.05
N ALA A 18 -9.03 -2.21 2.25
CA ALA A 18 -10.43 -2.47 2.60
C ALA A 18 -11.18 -3.21 1.47
N ALA A 19 -10.83 -2.98 0.21
CA ALA A 19 -11.42 -3.67 -0.92
C ALA A 19 -10.99 -5.15 -1.00
N VAL A 20 -9.72 -5.46 -0.74
CA VAL A 20 -9.20 -6.83 -0.71
C VAL A 20 -9.71 -7.58 0.51
N ARG A 21 -9.70 -6.93 1.68
CA ARG A 21 -10.11 -7.53 2.95
C ARG A 21 -10.99 -6.55 3.74
N PRO A 22 -12.32 -6.61 3.60
CA PRO A 22 -13.25 -5.69 4.29
C PRO A 22 -13.07 -5.69 5.82
N ASP A 23 -12.64 -6.81 6.40
CA ASP A 23 -12.35 -6.90 7.84
C ASP A 23 -11.21 -5.97 8.30
N THR A 24 -10.30 -5.55 7.40
CA THR A 24 -9.29 -4.53 7.74
C THR A 24 -9.89 -3.15 7.87
N ALA A 25 -11.04 -2.86 7.25
CA ALA A 25 -11.74 -1.59 7.43
C ALA A 25 -12.29 -1.41 8.85
N LEU A 26 -12.57 -2.53 9.55
CA LEU A 26 -12.97 -2.54 10.95
C LEU A 26 -11.77 -2.39 11.89
N ARG A 27 -10.55 -2.61 11.40
CA ARG A 27 -9.30 -2.43 12.16
C ARG A 27 -8.80 -1.01 11.99
N GLN A 28 -8.22 -0.46 13.06
CA GLN A 28 -7.49 0.80 12.94
C GLN A 28 -6.17 0.53 12.18
N ILE A 29 -6.16 0.82 10.87
CA ILE A 29 -4.96 0.75 10.04
C ILE A 29 -4.08 1.97 10.37
N THR A 30 -2.81 1.72 10.64
CA THR A 30 -1.81 2.76 10.89
C THR A 30 -0.60 2.53 10.01
N GLU A 31 0.29 3.52 9.90
CA GLU A 31 1.58 3.37 9.21
C GLU A 31 2.41 2.20 9.72
N ARG A 32 2.24 1.83 10.99
CA ARG A 32 3.01 0.76 11.64
C ARG A 32 2.41 -0.62 11.41
N SER A 33 1.19 -0.71 10.89
CA SER A 33 0.50 -1.98 10.65
C SER A 33 1.24 -2.78 9.59
N ARG A 34 1.65 -4.00 9.93
CA ARG A 34 2.30 -4.95 9.03
C ARG A 34 1.29 -5.67 8.15
N LEU A 35 1.54 -5.73 6.85
CA LEU A 35 0.68 -6.40 5.87
C LEU A 35 0.51 -7.89 6.19
N THR A 36 1.63 -8.59 6.42
CA THR A 36 1.60 -10.04 6.71
C THR A 36 1.43 -10.34 8.21
N GLY A 37 1.92 -9.45 9.09
CA GLY A 37 1.93 -9.67 10.53
C GLY A 37 0.64 -9.24 11.24
N ASP A 38 0.30 -7.96 11.14
CA ASP A 38 -0.80 -7.36 11.92
C ASP A 38 -2.14 -7.44 11.17
N LEU A 39 -2.09 -7.15 9.88
CA LEU A 39 -3.25 -7.24 8.99
C LEU A 39 -3.49 -8.69 8.56
N GLY A 40 -2.45 -9.52 8.54
CA GLY A 40 -2.54 -10.97 8.29
C GLY A 40 -2.87 -11.34 6.85
N LEU A 41 -2.50 -10.49 5.87
CA LEU A 41 -2.75 -10.77 4.45
C LEU A 41 -1.97 -12.00 4.01
N ASP A 42 -2.65 -12.92 3.34
CA ASP A 42 -2.03 -14.08 2.72
C ASP A 42 -1.49 -13.76 1.32
N SER A 43 -0.87 -14.74 0.67
CA SER A 43 -0.26 -14.55 -0.65
C SER A 43 -1.26 -14.21 -1.74
N VAL A 44 -2.51 -14.68 -1.65
CA VAL A 44 -3.56 -14.40 -2.65
C VAL A 44 -4.04 -12.97 -2.50
N GLU A 45 -4.30 -12.53 -1.28
CA GLU A 45 -4.73 -11.16 -1.00
C GLU A 45 -3.62 -10.14 -1.27
N LEU A 46 -2.35 -10.48 -1.00
CA LEU A 46 -1.22 -9.64 -1.39
C LEU A 46 -1.13 -9.49 -2.90
N ALA A 47 -1.31 -10.57 -3.66
CA ALA A 47 -1.33 -10.51 -5.10
C ALA A 47 -2.48 -9.62 -5.60
N GLU A 48 -3.68 -9.77 -5.03
CA GLU A 48 -4.82 -8.92 -5.36
C GLU A 48 -4.55 -7.44 -5.03
N LEU A 49 -4.03 -7.14 -3.83
CA LEU A 49 -3.66 -5.80 -3.43
C LEU A 49 -2.67 -5.17 -4.43
N PHE A 50 -1.67 -5.93 -4.87
CA PHE A 50 -0.65 -5.43 -5.79
C PHE A 50 -1.22 -5.15 -7.18
N GLU A 51 -2.10 -6.00 -7.68
CA GLU A 51 -2.81 -5.74 -8.94
C GLU A 51 -3.66 -4.46 -8.84
N ARG A 52 -4.40 -4.27 -7.74
CA ARG A 52 -5.19 -3.04 -7.53
C ARG A 52 -4.32 -1.79 -7.46
N ILE A 53 -3.16 -1.85 -6.79
CA ILE A 53 -2.20 -0.74 -6.76
C ILE A 53 -1.68 -0.45 -8.17
N ARG A 54 -1.42 -1.47 -8.98
CA ARG A 54 -0.97 -1.32 -10.38
C ARG A 54 -2.04 -0.72 -11.28
N GLU A 55 -3.31 -1.06 -11.07
CA GLU A 55 -4.44 -0.44 -11.80
C GLU A 55 -4.55 1.07 -11.52
N VAL A 56 -4.20 1.50 -10.30
CA VAL A 56 -4.24 2.92 -9.92
C VAL A 56 -3.01 3.68 -10.40
N TYR A 57 -1.81 3.14 -10.19
CA TYR A 57 -0.56 3.90 -10.34
C TYR A 57 0.32 3.49 -11.55
N GLY A 58 -0.01 2.38 -12.20
CA GLY A 58 0.74 1.77 -13.30
C GLY A 58 1.71 0.67 -12.85
N GLU A 59 2.61 0.25 -13.74
CA GLU A 59 3.59 -0.80 -13.44
C GLU A 59 4.52 -0.37 -12.29
N VAL A 60 4.32 -0.99 -11.12
CA VAL A 60 5.16 -0.86 -9.94
C VAL A 60 5.62 -2.25 -9.49
N GLU A 61 6.92 -2.40 -9.26
CA GLU A 61 7.54 -3.64 -8.79
C GLU A 61 7.42 -3.80 -7.28
N ILE A 62 6.23 -4.17 -6.79
CA ILE A 62 5.95 -4.28 -5.35
C ILE A 62 6.46 -5.61 -4.77
N ALA A 63 6.56 -6.66 -5.59
CA ALA A 63 6.98 -7.99 -5.15
C ALA A 63 8.42 -8.01 -4.60
N ASP A 64 9.35 -7.32 -5.28
CA ASP A 64 10.74 -7.21 -4.82
C ASP A 64 10.84 -6.44 -3.50
N TRP A 65 10.07 -5.35 -3.36
CA TRP A 65 9.96 -4.62 -2.12
C TRP A 65 9.44 -5.52 -0.99
N LEU A 66 8.37 -6.28 -1.22
CA LEU A 66 7.78 -7.17 -0.21
C LEU A 66 8.79 -8.22 0.25
N ALA A 67 9.52 -8.83 -0.68
CA ALA A 67 10.51 -9.86 -0.39
C ALA A 67 11.65 -9.34 0.52
N LEU A 68 12.04 -8.07 0.35
CA LEU A 68 13.02 -7.41 1.21
C LEU A 68 12.42 -6.99 2.56
N ALA A 69 11.27 -6.32 2.53
CA ALA A 69 10.61 -5.77 3.69
C ALA A 69 10.22 -6.86 4.70
N THR A 70 9.71 -7.99 4.22
CA THR A 70 9.27 -9.10 5.09
C THR A 70 10.43 -9.71 5.89
N ARG A 71 11.64 -9.76 5.32
CA ARG A 71 12.84 -10.34 5.99
C ARG A 71 13.23 -9.58 7.25
N SER A 72 13.05 -8.27 7.27
CA SER A 72 13.31 -7.41 8.44
C SER A 72 12.05 -7.14 9.27
N GLY A 73 10.91 -7.72 8.89
CA GLY A 73 9.60 -7.41 9.43
C GLY A 73 9.15 -5.96 9.22
N GLY A 74 9.67 -5.33 8.16
CA GLY A 74 9.36 -3.97 7.75
C GLY A 74 8.28 -3.89 6.67
N ASP A 75 7.45 -4.91 6.49
CA ASP A 75 6.34 -4.95 5.52
C ASP A 75 5.13 -4.14 6.01
N THR A 76 5.36 -2.87 6.38
CA THR A 76 4.33 -2.00 6.95
C THR A 76 3.61 -1.17 5.90
N VAL A 77 2.39 -0.71 6.21
CA VAL A 77 1.64 0.24 5.39
C VAL A 77 2.48 1.49 5.12
N GLY A 78 3.11 2.07 6.15
CA GLY A 78 3.94 3.27 6.00
C GLY A 78 5.18 3.05 5.12
N SER A 79 5.83 1.89 5.22
CA SER A 79 6.95 1.56 4.33
C SER A 79 6.52 1.33 2.89
N LEU A 80 5.31 0.80 2.64
CA LEU A 80 4.76 0.68 1.29
C LEU A 80 4.44 2.06 0.72
N VAL A 81 3.80 2.94 1.51
CA VAL A 81 3.57 4.34 1.12
C VAL A 81 4.87 5.04 0.77
N ARG A 82 5.92 4.86 1.59
CA ARG A 82 7.25 5.42 1.32
C ARG A 82 7.83 4.89 0.00
N TYR A 83 7.76 3.58 -0.22
CA TYR A 83 8.24 2.97 -1.46
C TYR A 83 7.47 3.52 -2.68
N LEU A 84 6.14 3.59 -2.61
CA LEU A 84 5.31 4.17 -3.67
C LEU A 84 5.62 5.65 -3.90
N ALA A 85 5.91 6.40 -2.83
CA ALA A 85 6.36 7.80 -2.94
C ALA A 85 7.76 7.95 -3.55
N ASP A 86 8.55 6.89 -3.67
CA ASP A 86 9.83 6.94 -4.38
C ASP A 86 9.66 6.59 -5.87
N VAL A 87 8.71 5.71 -6.21
CA VAL A 87 8.59 5.14 -7.58
C VAL A 87 7.39 5.66 -8.39
N VAL A 88 6.32 6.15 -7.76
CA VAL A 88 5.09 6.61 -8.43
C VAL A 88 5.10 8.13 -8.60
N PRO A 89 5.19 8.70 -9.81
CA PRO A 89 5.21 10.16 -10.02
C PRO A 89 4.14 10.92 -9.23
N GLU A 90 4.46 12.13 -8.75
CA GLU A 90 3.57 12.93 -7.90
C GLU A 90 2.18 13.14 -8.53
N GLU A 91 2.10 13.43 -9.83
CA GLU A 91 0.80 13.65 -10.49
C GLU A 91 -0.09 12.40 -10.43
N ARG A 92 0.49 11.20 -10.52
CA ARG A 92 -0.26 9.94 -10.41
C ARG A 92 -0.66 9.63 -8.98
N ALA A 93 0.22 9.91 -8.02
CA ALA A 93 -0.07 9.73 -6.60
C ALA A 93 -1.28 10.56 -6.18
N LEU A 94 -1.34 11.83 -6.61
CA LEU A 94 -2.46 12.73 -6.32
C LEU A 94 -3.73 12.38 -7.10
N ALA A 95 -3.61 11.88 -8.33
CA ALA A 95 -4.77 11.44 -9.12
C ALA A 95 -5.44 10.19 -8.53
N GLY A 96 -4.67 9.31 -7.88
CA GLY A 96 -5.19 8.09 -7.25
C GLY A 96 -6.15 8.35 -6.08
N SER A 97 -5.99 9.45 -5.34
CA SER A 97 -6.86 9.80 -4.20
C SER A 97 -8.14 10.55 -4.58
N ALA A 98 -8.27 11.00 -5.83
CA ALA A 98 -9.43 11.76 -6.30
C ALA A 98 -10.51 10.88 -6.96
N ARG A 99 -10.33 9.57 -6.95
CA ARG A 99 -11.16 8.56 -7.63
C ARG A 99 -12.15 7.94 -6.66
#